data_AF-A0A2S9S808-F1
#
_entry.id   AF-A0A2S9S808-F1
#
_cell.length_a   1.000
_cell.length_b   1.000
_cell.length_c   1.000
_cell.angle_alpha   90.00
_cell.angle_beta   90.00
_cell.angle_gamma   90.00
#
_symmetry.space_group_name_H-M   'P 1'
#
loop_
_entity.id
_entity.type
_entity.pdbx_description
1 polymer ?
#
loop_
_entity_poly.entity_id
_entity_poly.type
_entity_poly.pdbx_seq_one_letter_code
_entity_poly.pdbx_strand_id
1 'polypeptide(L)'
;MAKKKQNKTDDEVKTDSAENTTETDRTLDESNDAPKGSDVIHPIAYAVKLREIHPQATYGRCGYRFNKTDAVYIAADDLTAEQTLTFAEDPWLELVPVCED
;
A
#
# COMPACT_ATOMS: atom_id res chain seq x y z
N MET A 1 -25.55 -34.34 43.19
CA MET A 1 -24.69 -35.44 42.68
C MET A 1 -24.31 -35.05 41.25
N ALA A 2 -23.07 -34.59 40.98
CA ALA A 2 -21.89 -35.39 40.60
C ALA A 2 -22.13 -36.19 39.29
N LYS A 3 -21.29 -36.20 38.24
CA LYS A 3 -19.89 -35.82 37.97
C LYS A 3 -19.70 -35.88 36.41
N LYS A 4 -18.94 -34.96 35.79
CA LYS A 4 -17.56 -35.13 35.22
C LYS A 4 -17.49 -36.02 33.95
N LYS A 5 -16.91 -35.59 32.81
CA LYS A 5 -15.47 -35.47 32.48
C LYS A 5 -15.32 -34.92 31.03
N GLN A 6 -14.51 -33.89 30.76
CA GLN A 6 -13.04 -33.80 30.47
C GLN A 6 -12.67 -33.84 28.97
N ASN A 7 -11.98 -32.78 28.50
CA ASN A 7 -10.63 -32.74 27.87
C ASN A 7 -10.39 -31.29 27.35
N LYS A 8 -9.46 -30.46 27.90
CA LYS A 8 -8.01 -30.32 27.57
C LYS A 8 -7.77 -30.23 26.05
N THR A 9 -7.29 -29.12 25.48
CA THR A 9 -5.87 -28.63 25.47
C THR A 9 -5.92 -27.20 24.85
N ASP A 10 -5.45 -26.17 25.56
CA ASP A 10 -4.17 -25.45 25.33
C ASP A 10 -4.19 -24.57 24.06
N ASP A 11 -4.18 -23.25 24.24
CA ASP A 11 -3.27 -22.34 23.52
C ASP A 11 -3.30 -20.97 24.23
N GLU A 12 -2.22 -20.67 24.96
CA GLU A 12 -1.92 -19.34 25.48
C GLU A 12 -1.59 -18.40 24.31
N VAL A 13 -2.49 -17.48 23.97
CA VAL A 13 -2.11 -16.29 23.19
C VAL A 13 -1.87 -15.15 24.17
N LYS A 14 -0.70 -15.18 24.81
CA LYS A 14 -0.10 -14.01 25.45
C LYS A 14 0.55 -13.19 24.35
N THR A 15 -0.22 -12.23 23.82
CA THR A 15 0.30 -11.16 22.97
C THR A 15 1.22 -10.29 23.81
N ASP A 16 2.51 -10.61 23.78
CA ASP A 16 3.54 -9.75 24.36
C ASP A 16 3.82 -8.62 23.39
N SER A 17 3.66 -7.41 23.90
CA SER A 17 3.79 -6.14 23.23
C SER A 17 5.08 -6.04 22.42
N ALA A 18 4.92 -5.55 21.19
CA ALA A 18 6.01 -5.20 20.30
C ALA A 18 6.87 -4.10 20.93
N GLU A 19 8.06 -4.47 21.42
CA GLU A 19 9.20 -3.58 21.54
C GLU A 19 10.12 -3.83 20.34
N ASN A 20 10.05 -2.96 19.34
CA ASN A 20 11.19 -2.71 18.46
C ASN A 20 11.23 -1.23 18.08
N THR A 21 11.85 -0.45 18.97
CA THR A 21 12.39 0.87 18.70
C THR A 21 13.55 0.74 17.71
N THR A 22 13.24 0.85 16.42
CA THR A 22 14.19 1.33 15.43
C THR A 22 13.70 2.67 14.92
N GLU A 23 14.08 3.71 15.65
CA GLU A 23 14.19 5.07 15.14
C GLU A 23 15.02 5.01 13.85
N THR A 24 14.34 4.99 12.71
CA THR A 24 15.00 5.22 11.43
C THR A 24 14.85 6.70 11.18
N ASP A 25 15.79 7.46 11.73
CA ASP A 25 16.12 8.81 11.28
C ASP A 25 16.47 8.71 9.79
N ARG A 26 15.46 8.89 8.94
CA ARG A 26 15.65 9.21 7.53
C ARG A 26 15.51 10.71 7.45
N THR A 27 16.64 11.39 7.58
CA THR A 27 16.77 12.77 7.10
C THR A 27 16.27 12.79 5.65
N LEU A 28 15.06 13.30 5.42
CA LEU A 28 14.63 13.70 4.09
C LEU A 28 15.56 14.83 3.69
N ASP A 29 16.60 14.50 2.94
CA ASP A 29 17.42 15.45 2.22
C ASP A 29 16.50 16.12 1.18
N GLU A 30 15.93 17.27 1.55
CA GLU A 30 15.33 18.23 0.62
C GLU A 30 16.41 18.81 -0.30
N SER A 31 17.01 17.95 -1.13
CA SER A 31 17.73 18.39 -2.32
C SER A 31 16.69 18.84 -3.34
N ASN A 32 16.21 20.08 -3.14
CA ASN A 32 15.44 20.87 -4.09
C ASN A 32 16.33 21.32 -5.28
N ASP A 33 17.05 20.37 -5.91
CA ASP A 33 17.73 20.59 -7.18
C ASP A 33 16.79 20.13 -8.31
N ALA A 34 15.72 20.91 -8.52
CA ALA A 34 14.88 20.75 -9.68
C ALA A 34 15.65 21.25 -10.91
N PRO A 35 16.01 20.39 -11.89
CA PRO A 35 16.57 20.86 -13.13
C PRO A 35 15.52 21.72 -13.85
N LYS A 36 15.78 23.03 -13.91
CA LYS A 36 15.04 23.98 -14.73
C LYS A 36 15.21 23.60 -16.20
N GLY A 37 14.31 22.76 -16.72
CA GLY A 37 14.31 22.40 -18.14
C GLY A 37 13.91 20.97 -18.50
N SER A 38 13.18 20.26 -17.66
CA SER A 38 12.36 19.14 -18.14
C SER A 38 10.94 19.66 -18.23
N ASP A 39 10.34 19.58 -19.42
CA ASP A 39 8.89 19.57 -19.55
C ASP A 39 8.45 18.28 -18.81
N VAL A 40 8.31 18.38 -17.49
CA VAL A 40 7.91 17.26 -16.64
C VAL A 40 6.46 17.03 -17.03
N ILE A 41 6.23 16.04 -17.88
CA ILE A 41 4.87 15.64 -18.23
C ILE A 41 4.24 15.13 -16.92
N HIS A 42 3.46 15.99 -16.28
CA HIS A 42 2.73 15.64 -15.08
C HIS A 42 1.57 14.74 -15.50
N PRO A 43 1.46 13.52 -14.96
CA PRO A 43 0.33 12.66 -15.28
C PRO A 43 -0.96 13.33 -14.83
N ILE A 44 -1.99 13.24 -15.66
CA ILE A 44 -3.35 13.70 -15.33
C ILE A 44 -4.05 12.71 -14.40
N ALA A 45 -3.67 11.43 -14.46
CA ALA A 45 -4.21 10.36 -13.64
C ALA A 45 -3.21 9.22 -13.49
N TYR A 46 -3.51 8.31 -12.57
CA TYR A 46 -2.84 7.05 -12.41
C TYR A 46 -3.84 5.91 -12.59
N ALA A 47 -3.51 4.96 -13.46
CA ALA A 47 -4.19 3.69 -13.56
C ALA A 47 -3.53 2.71 -12.60
N VAL A 48 -4.29 2.26 -11.60
CA VAL A 48 -3.81 1.31 -10.58
C VAL A 48 -4.52 -0.03 -10.75
N LYS A 49 -3.76 -1.11 -10.92
CA LYS A 49 -4.31 -2.46 -11.08
C LYS A 49 -3.71 -3.43 -10.09
N LEU A 50 -4.51 -4.39 -9.61
CA LEU A 50 -4.01 -5.48 -8.77
C LEU A 50 -3.26 -6.50 -9.64
N ARG A 51 -2.01 -6.76 -9.32
CA ARG A 51 -1.18 -7.75 -10.01
C ARG A 51 -1.71 -9.17 -9.78
N GLU A 52 -1.46 -10.04 -10.75
CA GLU A 52 -1.92 -11.43 -10.71
C GLU A 52 -1.32 -12.25 -9.56
N ILE A 53 -0.12 -11.87 -9.11
CA ILE A 53 0.61 -12.52 -8.01
C ILE A 53 -0.09 -12.43 -6.65
N HIS A 54 -1.05 -11.51 -6.50
CA HIS A 54 -1.78 -11.37 -5.26
C HIS A 54 -2.71 -12.59 -5.06
N PRO A 55 -2.74 -13.23 -3.88
CA PRO A 55 -3.54 -14.43 -3.67
C PRO A 55 -5.05 -14.17 -3.75
N GLN A 56 -5.51 -12.96 -3.39
CA GLN A 56 -6.93 -12.59 -3.41
C GLN A 56 -7.32 -11.89 -4.70
N ALA A 57 -8.61 -11.99 -5.06
CA ALA A 57 -9.19 -11.31 -6.22
C ALA A 57 -9.27 -9.77 -6.05
N THR A 58 -9.30 -9.29 -4.80
CA THR A 58 -9.34 -7.87 -4.48
C THR A 58 -8.34 -7.52 -3.40
N TYR A 59 -7.82 -6.30 -3.44
CA TYR A 59 -6.90 -5.74 -2.45
C TYR A 59 -7.27 -4.29 -2.16
N GLY A 60 -7.20 -3.88 -0.90
CA GLY A 60 -7.57 -2.54 -0.46
C GLY A 60 -6.36 -1.77 0.04
N ARG A 61 -6.14 -0.55 -0.46
CA ARG A 61 -5.02 0.31 -0.04
C ARG A 61 -5.40 1.78 -0.17
N CYS A 62 -4.99 2.61 0.80
CA CYS A 62 -5.24 4.06 0.82
C CYS A 62 -6.71 4.46 0.60
N GLY A 63 -7.68 3.62 1.02
CA GLY A 63 -9.11 3.87 0.83
C GLY A 63 -9.71 3.36 -0.50
N TYR A 64 -8.89 2.86 -1.42
CA TYR A 64 -9.33 2.30 -2.69
C TYR A 64 -9.38 0.77 -2.66
N ARG A 65 -10.19 0.19 -3.54
CA ARG A 65 -10.31 -1.27 -3.77
C ARG A 65 -9.90 -1.59 -5.20
N PHE A 66 -8.82 -2.34 -5.35
CA PHE A 66 -8.29 -2.78 -6.64
C PHE A 66 -8.65 -4.25 -6.90
N ASN A 67 -8.78 -4.60 -8.17
CA ASN A 67 -9.08 -5.95 -8.63
C ASN A 67 -8.19 -6.31 -9.83
N LYS A 68 -8.17 -7.60 -10.19
CA LYS A 68 -7.32 -8.13 -11.27
C LYS A 68 -7.90 -7.90 -12.66
N THR A 69 -9.16 -7.55 -12.77
CA THR A 69 -9.87 -7.41 -14.05
C THR A 69 -9.66 -6.01 -14.60
N ASP A 70 -10.03 -5.00 -13.82
CA ASP A 70 -10.12 -3.61 -14.22
C ASP A 70 -9.12 -2.73 -13.44
N ALA A 71 -8.46 -1.82 -14.16
CA ALA A 71 -7.64 -0.79 -13.54
C ALA A 71 -8.55 0.31 -12.97
N VAL A 72 -8.21 0.78 -11.78
CA VAL A 72 -8.87 1.93 -11.15
C VAL A 72 -8.11 3.18 -11.55
N TYR A 73 -8.81 4.10 -12.21
CA TYR A 73 -8.26 5.39 -12.60
C TYR A 73 -8.50 6.40 -11.49
N ILE A 74 -7.41 6.97 -10.98
CA ILE A 74 -7.44 7.98 -9.93
C ILE A 74 -6.78 9.23 -10.47
N ALA A 75 -7.44 10.38 -10.36
CA ALA A 75 -6.86 11.65 -10.79
C ALA A 75 -5.58 11.93 -10.00
N ALA A 76 -4.56 12.48 -10.65
CA ALA A 76 -3.30 12.78 -9.96
C ALA A 76 -3.49 13.82 -8.85
N ASP A 77 -4.48 14.72 -8.98
CA ASP A 77 -4.85 15.71 -7.97
C ASP A 77 -5.59 15.10 -6.75
N ASP A 78 -6.23 13.94 -6.92
CA ASP A 78 -6.92 13.22 -5.84
C ASP A 78 -5.94 12.39 -4.98
N LEU A 79 -4.70 12.20 -5.46
CA LEU A 79 -3.66 11.47 -4.76
C LEU A 79 -2.63 12.41 -4.16
N THR A 80 -2.31 12.18 -2.89
CA THR A 80 -1.13 12.81 -2.30
C THR A 80 0.15 12.16 -2.85
N ALA A 81 1.27 12.89 -2.77
CA ALA A 81 2.57 12.35 -3.16
C ALA A 81 2.92 11.05 -2.39
N GLU A 82 2.55 10.99 -1.10
CA GLU A 82 2.76 9.82 -0.24
C GLU A 82 1.91 8.63 -0.68
N GLN A 83 0.64 8.84 -1.07
CA GLN A 83 -0.22 7.78 -1.58
C GLN A 83 0.30 7.23 -2.92
N THR A 84 0.72 8.12 -3.81
CA THR A 84 1.31 7.76 -5.11
C THR A 84 2.57 6.93 -4.89
N LEU A 85 3.46 7.36 -4.00
CA LEU A 85 4.67 6.61 -3.65
C LEU A 85 4.31 5.25 -3.03
N THR A 86 3.33 5.21 -2.11
CA THR A 86 2.85 3.96 -1.50
C THR A 86 2.36 2.96 -2.55
N PHE A 87 1.64 3.41 -3.59
CA PHE A 87 1.21 2.54 -4.68
C PHE A 87 2.38 2.09 -5.57
N ALA A 88 3.35 2.96 -5.82
CA ALA A 88 4.54 2.63 -6.61
C ALA A 88 5.44 1.59 -5.91
N GLU A 89 5.53 1.65 -4.58
CA GLU A 89 6.31 0.71 -3.76
C GLU A 89 5.55 -0.57 -3.40
N ASP A 90 4.22 -0.62 -3.58
CA ASP A 90 3.42 -1.79 -3.24
C ASP A 90 3.66 -2.94 -4.25
N PRO A 91 4.16 -4.10 -3.80
CA PRO A 91 4.52 -5.19 -4.71
C PRO A 91 3.31 -5.84 -5.38
N TRP A 92 2.11 -5.63 -4.86
CA TRP A 92 0.88 -6.20 -5.37
C TRP A 92 0.15 -5.25 -6.32
N LEU A 93 0.52 -3.98 -6.37
CA LEU A 93 -0.09 -3.00 -7.27
C LEU A 93 0.81 -2.69 -8.46
N GLU A 94 0.17 -2.43 -9.58
CA GLU A 94 0.79 -1.88 -10.78
C GLU A 94 0.27 -0.45 -10.95
N LEU A 95 1.17 0.52 -10.83
CA LEU A 95 0.89 1.94 -10.99
C LEU A 95 1.38 2.38 -12.38
N VAL A 96 0.45 2.84 -13.22
CA VAL A 96 0.77 3.35 -14.56
C VAL A 96 0.33 4.82 -14.65
N PRO A 97 1.27 5.76 -14.86
CA PRO A 97 0.92 7.16 -15.09
C PRO A 97 0.20 7.32 -16.44
N VAL A 98 -0.86 8.12 -16.45
CA VAL A 98 -1.63 8.49 -17.65
C VAL A 98 -1.41 9.97 -17.91
N CYS A 99 -0.90 10.32 -19.09
CA CYS A 99 -0.69 11.70 -19.54
C CYS A 99 -1.71 12.07 -20.62
N GLU A 100 -2.03 13.36 -20.74
CA GLU A 100 -2.79 13.89 -21.88
C GLU A 100 -1.89 13.88 -23.13
N ASP A 101 -2.48 13.63 -24.31
CA ASP A 101 -1.78 13.54 -25.61
C ASP A 101 -1.40 14.93 -26.16
#